data_AF-A0A6B3HRX4-F1
#
_entry.id   AF-A0A6B3HRX4-F1
#
_cell.length_a   1.000
_cell.length_b   1.000
_cell.length_c   1.000
_cell.angle_alpha   90.00
_cell.angle_beta   90.00
_cell.angle_gamma   90.00
#
_symmetry.space_group_name_H-M   'P 1'
#
loop_
_entity.id
_entity.type
_entity.pdbx_description
1 polymer ?
#
loop_
_entity_poly.entity_id
_entity_poly.type
_entity_poly.pdbx_seq_one_letter_code
_entity_poly.pdbx_strand_id
1 'polypeptide(L)'
;KFNALVILTDGSDQDEDGISRSALVAELKELADPERPVPIIAIAVGPDADREEVAEIARITGGDGYEVSDPMEIQAVILQAIMTAGQNGRAAQE
;
A
#
# COMPACT_ATOMS: atom_id res chain seq x y z
N LYS A 1 -1.28 2.48 19.44
CA LYS A 1 -2.36 2.50 18.43
C LYS A 1 -1.69 2.34 17.07
N PHE A 2 -2.30 1.60 16.14
CA PHE A 2 -1.76 1.35 14.81
C PHE A 2 -2.70 2.00 13.79
N ASN A 3 -2.16 2.80 12.89
CA ASN A 3 -2.89 3.41 11.79
C ASN A 3 -2.28 2.87 10.49
N ALA A 4 -3.10 2.53 9.51
CA ALA A 4 -2.65 2.15 8.18
C ALA A 4 -3.69 2.63 7.16
N LEU A 5 -3.22 2.88 5.93
CA LEU A 5 -4.07 3.17 4.79
C LEU A 5 -4.12 1.93 3.90
N VAL A 6 -5.31 1.36 3.70
CA VAL A 6 -5.50 0.24 2.77
C VAL A 6 -6.06 0.78 1.46
N ILE A 7 -5.40 0.51 0.34
CA ILE A 7 -5.78 0.92 -1.01
C ILE A 7 -6.01 -0.32 -1.84
N LEU A 8 -7.11 -0.36 -2.58
CA LEU A 8 -7.42 -1.40 -3.56
C LEU A 8 -7.50 -0.75 -4.94
N THR A 9 -6.88 -1.35 -5.95
CA THR A 9 -6.99 -0.95 -7.36
C THR A 9 -7.06 -2.19 -8.25
N ASP A 10 -7.78 -2.10 -9.36
CA ASP A 10 -7.90 -3.13 -10.38
C ASP A 10 -7.10 -2.83 -11.66
N GLY A 11 -6.37 -1.72 -11.68
CA GLY A 11 -5.66 -1.26 -12.87
C GLY A 11 -4.55 -0.26 -12.59
N SER A 12 -3.88 0.14 -13.68
CA SER A 12 -2.91 1.24 -13.70
C SER A 12 -3.63 2.59 -13.73
N ASP A 13 -2.93 3.64 -13.29
CA ASP A 13 -3.44 5.00 -13.36
C ASP A 13 -3.59 5.46 -14.83
N GLN A 14 -4.78 5.97 -15.16
CA GLN A 14 -5.14 6.47 -16.50
C GLN A 14 -5.51 7.95 -16.48
N ASP A 15 -5.37 8.62 -15.33
CA ASP A 15 -5.71 10.04 -15.17
C ASP A 15 -4.52 10.93 -15.55
N GLU A 16 -4.54 11.48 -16.77
CA GLU A 16 -3.49 12.38 -17.26
C GLU A 16 -3.45 13.73 -16.53
N ASP A 17 -4.54 14.13 -15.87
CA ASP A 17 -4.64 15.37 -15.08
C ASP A 17 -4.24 15.14 -13.61
N GLY A 18 -3.94 13.89 -13.24
CA GLY A 18 -3.54 13.46 -11.90
C GLY A 18 -2.13 13.90 -11.48
N ILE A 19 -1.79 13.61 -10.21
CA ILE A 19 -0.41 13.80 -9.73
C ILE A 19 0.52 12.83 -10.46
N SER A 20 1.65 13.32 -10.97
CA SER A 20 2.62 12.42 -11.61
C SER A 20 3.20 11.43 -10.60
N ARG A 21 3.54 10.22 -11.05
CA ARG A 21 4.17 9.19 -10.23
C ARG A 21 5.37 9.71 -9.43
N SER A 22 6.24 10.50 -10.05
CA SER A 22 7.42 11.06 -9.38
C SER A 22 7.03 12.08 -8.30
N ALA A 23 5.98 12.87 -8.52
CA ALA A 23 5.48 13.83 -7.54
C ALA A 23 4.81 13.10 -6.37
N LEU A 24 4.03 12.04 -6.64
CA LEU A 24 3.46 11.18 -5.60
C LEU A 24 4.56 10.59 -4.71
N VAL A 25 5.62 10.03 -5.30
CA VAL A 25 6.76 9.48 -4.53
C VAL A 25 7.44 10.56 -3.69
N ALA A 26 7.63 11.76 -4.23
CA ALA A 26 8.23 12.87 -3.49
C ALA A 26 7.37 13.28 -2.29
N GLU A 27 6.06 13.47 -2.51
CA GLU A 27 5.10 13.86 -1.48
C GLU A 27 5.00 12.80 -0.38
N LEU A 28 4.92 11.51 -0.75
CA LEU A 28 4.87 10.43 0.23
C LEU A 28 6.12 10.35 1.10
N LYS A 29 7.30 10.64 0.55
CA LYS A 29 8.55 10.70 1.33
C LYS A 29 8.59 11.89 2.28
N GLU A 30 8.00 13.02 1.89
CA GLU A 30 7.90 14.21 2.74
C GLU A 30 6.90 14.01 3.88
N LEU A 31 5.76 13.36 3.59
CA LEU A 31 4.71 13.07 4.56
C LEU A 31 5.02 11.90 5.51
N ALA A 32 5.94 11.01 5.13
CA ALA A 32 6.30 9.84 5.93
C ALA A 32 7.03 10.25 7.23
N ASP A 33 6.29 10.22 8.35
CA ASP A 33 6.82 10.48 9.70
C ASP A 33 7.28 9.15 10.34
N PRO A 34 8.59 8.93 10.55
CA PRO A 34 9.10 7.70 11.17
C PRO A 34 8.73 7.58 12.65
N GLU A 35 8.44 8.68 13.35
CA GLU A 35 7.98 8.65 14.75
C GLU A 35 6.49 8.29 14.84
N ARG A 36 5.73 8.48 13.76
CA ARG A 36 4.29 8.17 13.67
C ARG A 36 3.96 7.52 12.31
N PRO A 37 4.44 6.29 12.06
CA PRO A 37 4.29 5.66 10.76
C PRO A 37 2.83 5.35 10.43
N VAL A 38 2.46 5.61 9.18
CA VAL A 38 1.17 5.22 8.59
C VAL A 38 1.48 4.42 7.31
N PRO A 39 1.72 3.11 7.40
CA PRO A 39 2.01 2.30 6.23
C PRO A 39 0.82 2.24 5.27
N ILE A 40 1.12 2.35 3.99
CA ILE A 40 0.21 2.07 2.89
C ILE A 40 0.26 0.57 2.59
N ILE A 41 -0.90 -0.07 2.69
CA ILE A 41 -1.12 -1.45 2.26
C ILE A 41 -1.85 -1.36 0.93
N ALA A 42 -1.19 -1.71 -0.17
CA ALA A 42 -1.77 -1.61 -1.50
C ALA A 42 -2.11 -2.99 -2.04
N ILE A 43 -3.31 -3.16 -2.60
CA ILE A 43 -3.84 -4.43 -3.07
C ILE A 43 -4.27 -4.28 -4.52
N ALA A 44 -3.53 -4.94 -5.41
CA ALA A 44 -3.86 -5.10 -6.82
C ALA A 44 -4.89 -6.22 -6.99
N VAL A 45 -6.00 -5.96 -7.67
CA VAL A 45 -7.12 -6.91 -7.83
C VAL A 45 -7.35 -7.22 -9.30
N GLY A 46 -7.24 -8.48 -9.68
CA GLY A 46 -7.53 -8.92 -11.05
C GLY A 46 -6.36 -8.78 -12.02
N PRO A 47 -6.58 -9.16 -13.30
CA PRO A 47 -5.52 -9.39 -14.28
C PRO A 47 -4.90 -8.11 -14.84
N ASP A 48 -5.62 -6.98 -14.74
CA ASP A 48 -5.19 -5.69 -15.30
C ASP A 48 -4.44 -4.83 -14.26
N ALA A 49 -4.36 -5.30 -13.02
CA ALA A 49 -3.74 -4.58 -11.92
C ALA A 49 -2.21 -4.70 -11.93
N ASP A 50 -1.52 -3.58 -11.71
CA ASP A 50 -0.07 -3.54 -11.67
C ASP A 50 0.45 -3.78 -10.25
N ARG A 51 0.80 -5.04 -9.95
CA ARG A 51 1.36 -5.44 -8.66
C ARG A 51 2.67 -4.72 -8.33
N GLU A 52 3.53 -4.50 -9.32
CA GLU A 52 4.85 -3.92 -9.09
C GLU A 52 4.71 -2.46 -8.70
N GLU A 53 3.87 -1.71 -9.41
CA GLU A 53 3.59 -0.31 -9.13
C GLU A 53 3.03 -0.10 -7.72
N VAL A 54 1.99 -0.86 -7.34
CA VAL A 54 1.37 -0.70 -6.01
C VAL A 54 2.33 -1.08 -4.88
N ALA A 55 3.21 -2.07 -5.09
CA ALA A 55 4.20 -2.47 -4.11
C ALA A 55 5.32 -1.43 -3.95
N GLU A 56 5.74 -0.78 -5.03
CA GLU A 56 6.72 0.30 -4.96
C GLU A 56 6.18 1.52 -4.21
N ILE A 57 4.93 1.92 -4.46
CA ILE A 57 4.27 3.01 -3.75
C ILE A 57 4.13 2.69 -2.26
N ALA A 58 3.66 1.49 -1.94
CA ALA A 58 3.46 1.05 -0.55
C ALA A 58 4.75 1.09 0.28
N ARG A 59 5.86 0.61 -0.30
CA ARG A 59 7.18 0.54 0.37
C ARG A 59 7.73 1.90 0.80
N ILE A 60 7.34 2.99 0.16
CA ILE A 60 7.78 4.36 0.53
C ILE A 60 7.38 4.69 1.97
N THR A 61 6.23 4.20 2.43
CA THR A 61 5.67 4.48 3.76
C THR A 61 5.93 3.37 4.77
N GLY A 62 6.78 2.39 4.43
CA GLY A 62 7.03 1.19 5.25
C GLY A 62 5.92 0.15 5.18
N GLY A 63 5.03 0.24 4.20
CA GLY A 63 4.00 -0.76 3.91
C GLY A 63 4.43 -1.76 2.83
N ASP A 64 3.46 -2.50 2.29
CA ASP A 64 3.71 -3.55 1.30
C ASP A 64 2.55 -3.70 0.30
N GLY A 65 2.86 -4.33 -0.84
CA GLY A 65 1.92 -4.59 -1.93
C GLY A 65 1.48 -6.05 -2.00
N TYR A 66 0.18 -6.26 -2.22
CA TYR A 66 -0.45 -7.57 -2.36
C TYR A 66 -1.18 -7.66 -3.69
N GLU A 67 -1.38 -8.89 -4.18
CA GLU A 67 -2.18 -9.16 -5.37
C GLU A 67 -3.26 -10.17 -5.03
N VAL A 68 -4.43 -9.98 -5.62
CA VAL A 68 -5.59 -10.85 -5.49
C VAL A 68 -6.12 -11.16 -6.89
N SER A 69 -5.97 -12.41 -7.33
CA SER A 69 -6.51 -12.85 -8.63
C SER A 69 -7.97 -13.32 -8.53
N ASP A 70 -8.39 -13.86 -7.37
CA ASP A 70 -9.78 -14.25 -7.10
C ASP A 70 -10.46 -13.22 -6.17
N PRO A 71 -11.52 -12.52 -6.63
CA PRO A 71 -12.27 -11.58 -5.80
C PRO A 71 -12.79 -12.15 -4.46
N MET A 72 -12.98 -13.47 -4.36
CA MET A 72 -13.39 -14.13 -3.12
C MET A 72 -12.30 -14.11 -2.03
N GLU A 73 -11.05 -13.90 -2.41
CA GLU A 73 -9.90 -13.88 -1.50
C GLU A 73 -9.59 -12.48 -0.94
N ILE A 74 -10.20 -11.41 -1.49
CA ILE A 74 -9.92 -10.01 -1.10
C ILE A 74 -9.99 -9.82 0.42
N GLN A 75 -11.04 -10.36 1.06
CA GLN A 75 -11.23 -10.21 2.50
C GLN A 75 -10.11 -10.90 3.30
N ALA A 76 -9.69 -12.09 2.89
CA ALA A 76 -8.61 -12.82 3.53
C ALA A 76 -7.26 -12.09 3.38
N VAL A 77 -6.99 -11.54 2.18
CA VAL A 77 -5.76 -10.80 1.90
C VAL A 77 -5.70 -9.47 2.66
N ILE A 78 -6.80 -8.71 2.73
CA ILE A 78 -6.86 -7.50 3.57
C ILE A 78 -6.54 -7.84 5.03
N LEU A 79 -7.15 -8.90 5.58
CA LEU A 79 -6.93 -9.30 6.96
C LEU A 79 -5.47 -9.73 7.19
N GLN A 80 -4.91 -10.54 6.30
CA GLN A 80 -3.50 -10.93 6.33
C GLN A 80 -2.59 -9.71 6.32
N ALA A 81 -2.81 -8.78 5.40
CA ALA A 81 -2.00 -7.59 5.24
C ALA A 81 -2.01 -6.69 6.48
N ILE A 82 -3.18 -6.47 7.08
CA ILE A 82 -3.30 -5.70 8.33
C ILE A 82 -2.57 -6.40 9.48
N MET A 83 -2.68 -7.73 9.59
CA MET A 83 -1.98 -8.49 10.62
C MET A 83 -0.46 -8.39 10.45
N THR A 84 0.06 -8.53 9.23
CA THR A 84 1.49 -8.39 8.92
C THR A 84 1.99 -6.98 9.22
N ALA A 85 1.28 -5.94 8.76
CA ALA A 85 1.67 -4.56 9.01
C ALA A 85 1.64 -4.21 10.51
N GLY A 86 0.68 -4.74 11.26
CA GLY A 86 0.61 -4.60 12.72
C GLY A 86 1.72 -5.33 13.48
N GLN A 87 2.35 -6.36 12.90
CA GLN A 87 3.54 -7.01 13.49
C GLN A 87 4.79 -6.17 13.21
N ASN A 88 4.97 -5.73 11.96
CA ASN A 88 6.10 -4.90 11.55
C ASN A 88 6.13 -3.56 12.30
N GLY A 89 4.97 -2.94 12.50
CA GLY A 89 4.85 -1.69 13.27
C GLY A 89 5.19 -1.85 14.76
N ARG A 90 5.14 -3.07 15.32
CA ARG A 90 5.61 -3.34 16.70
C ARG A 90 7.12 -3.53 16.75
N ALA A 91 7.70 -4.24 15.77
CA ALA A 91 9.14 -4.45 15.68
C ALA A 91 9.94 -3.15 15.47
N ALA A 92 9.35 -2.14 14.82
CA ALA A 92 9.99 -0.84 14.63
C ALA A 92 9.93 0.09 15.88
N GLN A 93 9.20 -0.31 16.93
CA GLN A 93 9.03 0.45 18.18
C GLN A 93 9.86 -0.11 19.35
N GLU A 94 10.63 -1.17 19.11
CA GLU A 94 11.61 -1.76 20.04
C GLU A 94 13.03 -1.33 19.67
#